data_AF-A0A1G5ZP01-F1
#
_entry.id   AF-A0A1G5ZP01-F1
#
_cell.length_a   1.000
_cell.length_b   1.000
_cell.length_c   1.000
_cell.angle_alpha   90.00
_cell.angle_beta   90.00
_cell.angle_gamma   90.00
#
_symmetry.space_group_name_H-M   'P 1'
#
loop_
_entity.id
_entity.type
_entity.pdbx_description
1 polymer ?
#
loop_
_entity_poly.entity_id
_entity_poly.type
_entity_poly.pdbx_seq_one_letter_code
_entity_poly.pdbx_strand_id
1 'polypeptide(L)' 'MSIDTKPRHRDIDLLSGCEPYVIECFARQNGITPAHVHILMKRYGSRRTVLEGVIKEIDRARTVTDP' A
#
# COMPACT_ATOMS: atom_id res chain seq x y z
N MET A 1 -13.40 -33.54 0.96
CA MET A 1 -12.85 -32.45 0.12
C MET A 1 -11.93 -31.63 0.99
N SER A 2 -10.62 -31.95 0.97
CA SER A 2 -9.62 -31.22 1.74
C SER A 2 -9.21 -30.01 0.91
N ILE A 3 -9.68 -28.83 1.30
CA ILE A 3 -9.20 -27.56 0.72
C ILE A 3 -7.77 -27.34 1.21
N ASP A 4 -6.82 -27.81 0.41
CA ASP A 4 -5.40 -27.45 0.45
C ASP A 4 -5.29 -25.93 0.24
N THR A 5 -5.52 -25.17 1.30
CA THR A 5 -5.35 -23.72 1.29
C THR A 5 -3.90 -23.46 1.67
N LYS A 6 -2.96 -23.87 0.80
CA LYS A 6 -1.61 -23.30 0.80
C LYS A 6 -1.76 -21.78 0.92
N PRO A 7 -1.10 -21.10 1.88
CA PRO A 7 -1.07 -19.65 1.88
C PRO A 7 -0.44 -19.27 0.54
N ARG A 8 -1.28 -18.82 -0.39
CA ARG A 8 -0.81 -18.34 -1.68
C ARG A 8 0.14 -17.22 -1.32
N HIS A 9 1.39 -17.29 -1.78
CA HIS A 9 2.44 -16.25 -1.66
C HIS A 9 1.97 -14.79 -1.93
N ARG A 10 0.73 -14.61 -2.42
CA ARG A 10 0.08 -13.34 -2.73
C ARG A 10 -0.44 -12.56 -1.50
N ASP A 11 -0.54 -13.18 -0.33
CA ASP A 11 -1.02 -12.50 0.89
C ASP A 11 0.07 -11.73 1.66
N ILE A 12 1.34 -12.01 1.38
CA ILE A 12 2.48 -11.30 2.02
C ILE A 12 2.49 -9.82 1.60
N ASP A 13 1.95 -9.50 0.43
CA ASP A 13 1.88 -8.14 -0.11
C ASP A 13 0.62 -7.36 0.33
N LEU A 14 -0.28 -7.98 1.09
CA LEU A 14 -1.55 -7.38 1.52
C LEU A 14 -1.41 -6.65 2.86
N LEU A 15 -1.37 -5.32 2.79
CA LEU A 15 -1.30 -4.44 3.97
C LEU A 15 -2.58 -4.46 4.84
N SER A 16 -3.71 -4.99 4.36
CA SER A 16 -4.96 -5.04 5.15
C SER A 16 -4.94 -6.08 6.25
N GLY A 17 -4.09 -7.10 6.14
CA GLY A 17 -3.88 -8.11 7.18
C GLY A 17 -2.62 -7.86 8.01
N CYS A 18 -1.84 -6.82 7.68
CA CYS A 18 -0.61 -6.51 8.39
C CYS A 18 -0.88 -5.73 9.68
N GLU A 19 0.04 -5.87 10.63
CA GLU A 19 0.00 -5.10 11.87
C GLU A 19 0.02 -3.59 11.61
N PRO A 20 -0.63 -2.78 12.47
CA PRO A 20 -0.66 -1.31 12.32
C PRO A 20 0.75 -0.70 12.23
N TYR A 21 1.74 -1.32 12.87
CA TYR A 21 3.14 -0.93 12.76
C TYR A 21 3.69 -1.01 11.32
N VAL A 22 3.29 -2.01 10.53
CA VAL A 22 3.71 -2.15 9.13
C VAL A 22 3.16 -1.00 8.28
N ILE A 23 1.91 -0.58 8.55
CA ILE A 23 1.28 0.57 7.88
C ILE A 23 2.05 1.85 8.23
N GLU A 24 2.46 2.04 9.49
CA GLU A 24 3.29 3.16 9.90
C GLU A 24 4.67 3.18 9.24
N CYS A 25 5.35 2.02 9.19
CA CYS A 25 6.63 1.90 8.49
C CYS A 25 6.50 2.20 7.01
N PHE A 26 5.46 1.69 6.35
CA PHE A 26 5.18 1.96 4.94
C PHE A 26 4.91 3.45 4.70
N ALA A 27 4.11 4.07 5.57
CA ALA A 27 3.80 5.49 5.49
C ALA A 27 5.08 6.34 5.60
N ARG A 28 5.93 6.04 6.59
CA ARG A 28 7.23 6.71 6.80
C ARG A 28 8.18 6.53 5.62
N GLN A 29 8.29 5.33 5.06
CA GLN A 29 9.15 5.05 3.90
C GLN A 29 8.75 5.85 2.65
N ASN A 30 7.45 6.11 2.50
CA ASN A 30 6.90 6.82 1.35
C ASN A 30 6.61 8.30 1.63
N GLY A 31 6.97 8.82 2.81
CA GLY A 31 6.72 10.22 3.17
C GLY A 31 5.24 10.61 3.27
N ILE A 32 4.34 9.64 3.48
CA ILE A 32 2.90 9.87 3.65
C ILE A 32 2.44 9.56 5.08
N THR A 33 1.20 9.90 5.41
CA THR A 33 0.63 9.58 6.73
C THR A 33 -0.08 8.21 6.72
N PRO A 34 -0.14 7.49 7.85
CA PRO A 34 -0.88 6.22 7.94
C PRO A 34 -2.35 6.36 7.53
N ALA A 35 -2.99 7.49 7.87
CA ALA A 35 -4.34 7.82 7.42
C ALA A 35 -4.44 7.85 5.88
N HIS A 36 -3.43 8.41 5.21
CA HIS A 36 -3.36 8.42 3.75
C HIS A 36 -3.24 7.00 3.19
N VAL A 37 -2.45 6.14 3.83
CA VAL A 37 -2.34 4.72 3.45
C VAL A 37 -3.71 4.05 3.53
N HIS A 38 -4.47 4.24 4.61
CA HIS A 38 -5.83 3.68 4.73
C HIS A 38 -6.78 4.17 3.64
N ILE A 39 -6.69 5.45 3.26
CA ILE A 39 -7.50 6.01 2.16
C ILE A 39 -7.12 5.35 0.84
N LEU A 40 -5.82 5.21 0.55
CA LEU A 40 -5.33 4.56 -0.66
C LEU A 40 -5.72 3.07 -0.69
N MET A 41 -5.65 2.38 0.45
CA MET A 41 -6.08 0.98 0.59
C MET A 41 -7.57 0.82 0.28
N LYS A 42 -8.42 1.76 0.71
CA LYS A 42 -9.86 1.75 0.40
C LYS A 42 -10.14 2.02 -1.08
N ARG A 43 -9.31 2.82 -1.75
CA ARG A 43 -9.56 3.28 -3.13
C ARG A 43 -8.94 2.38 -4.20
N TYR A 44 -7.72 1.90 -3.96
CA TYR A 44 -6.91 1.14 -4.94
C TYR A 44 -6.68 -0.32 -4.50
N GLY A 45 -7.10 -0.67 -3.29
CA GLY A 45 -6.88 -1.97 -2.69
C GLY A 45 -5.63 -2.01 -1.82
N SER A 46 -5.49 -3.09 -1.06
CA SER A 46 -4.51 -3.19 0.03
C SER A 46 -3.16 -3.77 -0.39
N ARG A 47 -2.88 -3.85 -1.70
CA ARG A 47 -1.63 -4.40 -2.22
C ARG A 47 -0.52 -3.36 -2.15
N ARG A 48 0.59 -3.69 -1.48
CA ARG A 48 1.75 -2.81 -1.33
C ARG A 48 2.27 -2.25 -2.66
N THR A 49 2.46 -3.09 -3.66
CA THR A 49 2.96 -2.69 -4.99
C THR A 49 2.04 -1.70 -5.71
N VAL A 50 0.72 -1.84 -5.52
CA VAL A 50 -0.26 -0.90 -6.08
C VAL A 50 -0.17 0.44 -5.38
N LEU A 51 -0.08 0.44 -4.05
CA LEU A 51 0.07 1.67 -3.26
C LEU A 51 1.36 2.40 -3.58
N GLU A 52 2.49 1.69 -3.70
CA GLU A 52 3.78 2.28 -4.10
C GLU A 52 3.72 2.89 -5.50
N GLY A 53 3.06 2.22 -6.44
CA GLY A 53 2.84 2.75 -7.80
C GLY A 53 2.03 4.05 -7.78
N VAL A 54 0.92 4.06 -7.04
CA VAL A 54 0.05 5.24 -6.90
C VAL A 54 0.78 6.40 -6.22
N ILE A 55 1.57 6.13 -5.18
CA ILE A 55 2.35 7.18 -4.49
C ILE A 55 3.37 7.80 -5.45
N LYS A 56 4.09 6.99 -6.23
CA LYS A 56 5.04 7.49 -7.25
C LYS A 56 4.34 8.31 -8.32
N GLU A 57 3.15 7.91 -8.74
CA GLU A 57 2.35 8.65 -9.71
C GLU A 57 1.90 10.00 -9.15
N ILE A 58 1.45 10.04 -7.89
CA ILE A 58 1.09 11.28 -7.17
C ILE A 58 2.32 12.18 -7.02
N ASP A 59 3.47 11.63 -6.62
CA ASP A 59 4.70 12.39 -6.45
C ASP A 59 5.16 13.02 -7.78
N ARG A 60 5.17 12.22 -8.86
CA ARG A 60 5.45 12.70 -10.21
C ARG A 60 4.47 13.80 -10.64
N ALA A 61 3.18 13.66 -10.37
CA ALA A 61 2.19 14.68 -10.67
C ALA A 61 2.42 15.99 -9.89
N ARG A 62 2.90 15.91 -8.64
CA ARG A 62 3.26 17.09 -7.83
C ARG A 62 4.49 17.81 -8.36
N THR A 63 5.50 17.08 -8.84
CA THR A 63 6.73 17.67 -9.39
C THR A 63 6.56 18.40 -10.72
N VAL A 64 5.44 18.19 -11.43
CA VAL A 64 5.17 18.84 -12.73
C VAL A 64 4.51 20.22 -12.57
N THR A 65 4.30 20.69 -11.33
CA THR A 65 3.59 21.96 -11.04
C THR A 65 4.48 23.03 -10.38
N ASP A 66 5.78 23.05 -10.69
CA ASP A 66 6.66 24.17 -10.32
C ASP A 66 7.48 24.60 -11.55
N PRO A 67 6.97 25.57 -12.35
CA PRO A 67 7.72 26.22 -13.44
C PRO A 67 8.66 27.32 -12.95
#